data_AF-A0A930YLI5-F1
#
_entry.id   AF-A0A930YLI5-F1
#
_cell.length_a   1.000
_cell.length_b   1.000
_cell.length_c   1.000
_cell.angle_alpha   90.00
_cell.angle_beta   90.00
_cell.angle_gamma   90.00
#
_symmetry.space_group_name_H-M   'P 1'
#
loop_
_entity.id
_entity.type
_entity.pdbx_description
1 polymer ?
#
loop_
_entity_poly.entity_id
_entity_poly.type
_entity_poly.pdbx_seq_one_letter_code
_entity_poly.pdbx_strand_id
1 'polypeptide(L)'
;MCLTPDGRGDGLPLLQRRPLVCALPDRQRAVIVLRHYEDLSEAQIADVLGCAPGTVKSQASAGMAALRRALAATGVGEVVDGS
;
A
#
# COMPACT_ATOMS: atom_id res chain seq x y z
N MET A 1 11.42 -16.14 -17.91
CA MET A 1 11.77 -15.46 -16.65
C MET A 1 10.49 -15.35 -15.84
N CYS A 2 10.34 -16.11 -14.76
CA CYS A 2 9.08 -16.20 -14.01
C CYS A 2 8.81 -14.90 -13.24
N LEU A 3 7.95 -14.05 -13.78
CA LEU A 3 7.26 -13.02 -13.00
C LEU A 3 6.08 -13.72 -12.33
N THR A 4 6.23 -14.08 -11.06
CA THR A 4 5.09 -14.56 -10.27
C THR A 4 4.12 -13.41 -10.07
N PRO A 5 2.86 -13.52 -10.54
CA PRO A 5 1.83 -12.60 -10.12
C PRO A 5 1.43 -12.98 -8.69
N ASP A 6 2.00 -12.33 -7.67
CA ASP A 6 1.43 -12.37 -6.31
C ASP A 6 0.12 -11.57 -6.37
N GLY A 7 -0.92 -12.24 -6.86
CA GLY A 7 -2.27 -11.74 -7.07
C GLY A 7 -2.98 -11.44 -5.75
N ARG A 8 -2.39 -10.65 -4.86
CA ARG A 8 -3.01 -10.18 -3.62
C ARG A 8 -3.79 -8.89 -3.89
N GLY A 9 -4.66 -8.97 -4.88
CA GLY A 9 -5.72 -7.99 -5.11
C GLY A 9 -6.77 -8.18 -4.02
N ASP A 10 -6.61 -7.48 -2.91
CA ASP A 10 -7.70 -7.24 -1.96
C ASP A 10 -8.78 -6.43 -2.69
N GLY A 11 -9.80 -7.15 -3.16
CA GLY A 11 -10.80 -6.69 -4.10
C GLY A 11 -11.57 -5.46 -3.62
N LEU A 12 -11.13 -4.29 -4.08
CA LEU A 12 -11.91 -3.06 -4.12
C LEU A 12 -11.61 -2.37 -5.45
N PRO A 13 -12.62 -1.80 -6.14
CA PRO A 13 -12.42 -1.06 -7.39
C PRO A 13 -11.34 0.02 -7.20
N LEU A 14 -10.41 0.16 -8.15
CA LEU A 14 -9.31 1.16 -8.10
C LEU A 14 -9.82 2.58 -7.79
N LEU A 15 -11.03 2.89 -8.25
CA LEU A 15 -11.76 4.15 -8.03
C LEU A 15 -12.11 4.38 -6.55
N GLN A 16 -12.42 3.31 -5.81
CA GLN A 16 -12.83 3.36 -4.40
C GLN A 16 -11.63 3.58 -3.47
N ARG A 17 -10.44 3.10 -3.83
CA ARG A 17 -9.22 3.17 -3.00
C ARG A 17 -8.49 4.51 -3.11
N ARG A 18 -8.61 5.17 -4.26
CA ARG A 18 -7.95 6.43 -4.60
C ARG A 18 -8.13 7.55 -3.56
N PRO A 19 -9.34 7.86 -3.05
CA PRO A 19 -9.50 8.91 -2.04
C PRO A 19 -8.80 8.57 -0.71
N LEU A 20 -8.77 7.30 -0.30
CA LEU A 20 -8.12 6.89 0.94
C LEU A 20 -6.60 6.95 0.85
N VAL A 21 -6.03 6.64 -0.32
CA VAL A 21 -4.59 6.79 -0.58
C VAL A 21 -4.18 8.26 -0.56
N CYS A 22 -5.02 9.16 -1.05
CA CYS A 22 -4.77 10.61 -0.98
C CYS A 22 -4.76 11.14 0.46
N ALA A 23 -5.52 10.53 1.37
CA ALA A 23 -5.55 10.90 2.79
C ALA A 23 -4.32 10.43 3.59
N LEU A 24 -3.44 9.63 2.98
CA LEU A 24 -2.20 9.19 3.62
C LEU A 24 -1.16 10.33 3.68
N PRO A 25 -0.33 10.35 4.73
CA PRO A 25 0.88 11.17 4.78
C PRO A 25 1.76 10.96 3.53
N ASP A 26 2.40 12.02 3.03
CA ASP A 26 3.06 12.04 1.71
C ASP A 26 4.03 10.87 1.50
N ARG A 27 4.83 10.52 2.51
CA ARG A 27 5.79 9.41 2.42
C ARG A 27 5.12 8.03 2.40
N GLN A 28 4.00 7.84 3.09
CA GLN A 28 3.26 6.56 3.04
C GLN A 28 2.53 6.43 1.71
N ARG A 29 1.96 7.54 1.23
CA ARG A 29 1.34 7.62 -0.09
C ARG A 29 2.33 7.27 -1.20
N ALA A 30 3.53 7.85 -1.17
CA ALA A 30 4.55 7.58 -2.18
C ALA A 30 4.92 6.08 -2.24
N VAL A 31 5.14 5.44 -1.09
CA VAL A 31 5.43 3.99 -1.03
C VAL A 31 4.28 3.15 -1.58
N ILE A 32 3.03 3.47 -1.21
CA ILE A 32 1.85 2.75 -1.70
C ILE A 32 1.65 2.96 -3.21
N VAL A 33 1.86 4.18 -3.71
CA VAL A 33 1.74 4.47 -5.15
C VAL A 33 2.79 3.72 -5.95
N LEU A 34 4.07 3.84 -5.56
CA LEU A 34 5.17 3.16 -6.27
C LEU A 34 5.03 1.63 -6.23
N ARG A 35 4.50 1.07 -5.14
CA ARG A 35 4.33 -0.38 -5.01
C ARG A 35 3.11 -0.93 -5.75
N HIS A 36 2.00 -0.19 -5.77
CA HIS A 36 0.72 -0.70 -6.30
C HIS A 36 0.37 -0.17 -7.69
N TYR A 37 0.97 0.93 -8.13
CA TYR A 37 0.74 1.50 -9.47
C TYR A 37 1.96 1.31 -10.39
N GLU A 38 3.17 1.29 -9.84
CA GLU A 38 4.42 1.12 -10.61
C GLU A 38 5.07 -0.26 -10.40
N ASP A 39 4.43 -1.15 -9.62
CA ASP A 39 4.91 -2.50 -9.28
C ASP A 39 6.38 -2.58 -8.80
N LEU A 40 6.90 -1.50 -8.19
CA LEU A 40 8.27 -1.45 -7.72
C LEU A 40 8.47 -2.29 -6.46
N SER A 41 9.63 -2.95 -6.37
CA SER A 41 10.07 -3.65 -5.16
C SER A 41 10.48 -2.68 -4.04
N GLU A 42 10.52 -3.15 -2.80
CA GLU A 42 10.92 -2.33 -1.64
C GLU A 42 12.32 -1.70 -1.81
N ALA A 43 13.24 -2.43 -2.46
CA ALA A 43 14.59 -1.96 -2.74
C ALA A 43 14.59 -0.83 -3.80
N GLN A 44 13.81 -0.99 -4.87
CA GLN A 44 13.68 0.05 -5.90
C GLN A 44 12.98 1.29 -5.34
N ILE A 45 11.99 1.12 -4.48
CA ILE A 45 11.31 2.22 -3.80
C ILE A 45 12.28 2.95 -2.86
N ALA A 46 13.16 2.22 -2.17
CA ALA A 46 14.20 2.79 -1.31
C ALA A 46 15.16 3.67 -2.13
N ASP A 47 15.58 3.20 -3.30
CA ASP A 47 16.44 3.95 -4.21
C ASP A 47 15.74 5.21 -4.76
N VAL A 48 14.47 5.10 -5.16
CA VAL A 48 13.66 6.22 -5.66
C VAL A 48 13.42 7.28 -4.58
N LEU A 49 13.16 6.86 -3.34
CA LEU A 49 12.87 7.76 -2.22
C LEU A 49 14.13 8.21 -1.46
N GLY A 50 15.31 7.70 -1.83
CA GLY A 50 16.58 7.98 -1.15
C GLY A 50 16.57 7.58 0.32
N CYS A 51 15.92 6.46 0.67
CA CYS A 51 15.78 5.99 2.06
C CYS A 51 16.21 4.53 2.22
N ALA A 52 16.39 4.06 3.45
CA ALA A 52 16.76 2.68 3.69
C ALA A 52 15.58 1.72 3.36
N PRO A 53 15.84 0.49 2.86
CA PRO A 53 14.79 -0.51 2.63
C PRO A 53 13.93 -0.80 3.88
N GLY A 54 14.54 -0.76 5.07
CA GLY A 54 13.82 -0.89 6.34
C GLY A 54 12.80 0.23 6.58
N THR A 55 13.08 1.45 6.10
CA THR A 55 12.15 2.59 6.14
C THR A 55 11.00 2.38 5.17
N VAL A 56 11.24 1.80 3.99
CA VAL A 56 10.16 1.47 3.05
C VAL A 56 9.20 0.46 3.66
N LYS A 57 9.72 -0.60 4.27
CA LYS A 57 8.91 -1.64 4.92
C LYS A 57 8.04 -1.09 6.06
N SER A 58 8.61 -0.23 6.92
CA SER A 58 7.86 0.38 8.02
C SER A 58 6.79 1.35 7.51
N GLN A 59 7.09 2.12 6.45
CA GLN A 59 6.15 3.04 5.82
C GLN A 59 5.04 2.32 5.06
N ALA A 60 5.34 1.19 4.39
CA ALA A 60 4.36 0.34 3.74
C ALA A 60 3.38 -0.27 4.76
N SER A 61 3.92 -0.80 5.87
CA SER A 61 3.12 -1.34 6.97
C SER A 61 2.22 -0.26 7.60
N ALA A 62 2.79 0.92 7.88
CA ALA A 62 2.05 2.05 8.44
C ALA A 62 0.95 2.57 7.49
N GLY A 63 1.26 2.67 6.18
CA GLY A 63 0.30 3.07 5.15
C GLY A 63 -0.85 2.08 5.00
N MET A 64 -0.57 0.77 4.99
CA MET A 64 -1.60 -0.27 4.97
C MET A 64 -2.46 -0.26 6.25
N ALA A 65 -1.86 -0.05 7.42
CA ALA A 65 -2.60 0.08 8.67
C ALA A 65 -3.51 1.32 8.67
N ALA A 66 -3.04 2.44 8.12
CA ALA A 66 -3.83 3.66 7.96
C ALA A 66 -4.98 3.46 6.97
N LEU A 67 -4.75 2.78 5.84
CA LEU A 67 -5.80 2.42 4.89
C LEU A 67 -6.86 1.53 5.55
N ARG A 68 -6.47 0.47 6.27
CA ARG A 68 -7.42 -0.40 7.00
C ARG A 68 -8.28 0.38 8.00
N ARG A 69 -7.68 1.30 8.78
CA ARG A 69 -8.43 2.17 9.71
C ARG A 69 -9.40 3.08 8.98
N ALA A 70 -8.98 3.66 7.87
CA ALA A 70 -9.82 4.56 7.09
C ALA A 70 -10.99 3.81 6.42
N LEU A 71 -10.75 2.60 5.90
CA LEU A 71 -11.78 1.69 5.41
C LEU A 71 -12.83 1.37 6.49
N ALA A 72 -12.36 0.96 7.68
CA ALA A 72 -13.21 0.69 8.83
C ALA A 72 -14.04 1.91 9.25
N ALA A 73 -13.48 3.11 9.19
CA ALA A 73 -14.18 4.36 9.49
C ALA A 73 -15.24 4.74 8.44
N THR A 74 -15.03 4.37 7.17
CA THR A 74 -15.97 4.64 6.06
C THR A 74 -17.05 3.56 5.87
N GLY A 75 -17.08 2.51 6.69
CA GLY A 75 -18.06 1.43 6.58
C GLY A 75 -17.83 0.47 5.40
N VAL A 76 -16.69 0.57 4.72
CA VAL A 76 -16.27 -0.33 3.64
C VAL A 76 -15.18 -1.23 4.20
N GLY A 77 -15.55 -2.38 4.76
CA GLY A 77 -14.57 -3.35 5.22
C GLY A 77 -15.19 -4.45 6.07
N GLU A 78 -15.73 -5.47 5.41
CA GLU A 78 -15.88 -6.78 6.05
C GLU A 78 -14.47 -7.27 6.44
N VAL A 79 -14.38 -7.64 7.71
CA VAL A 79 -13.16 -7.94 8.44
C VAL A 79 -12.65 -9.30 7.97
N VAL A 80 -11.50 -9.32 7.31
CA VAL A 80 -10.70 -10.55 7.19
C VAL A 80 -9.72 -10.54 8.36
N ASP A 81 -10.16 -11.15 9.45
CA ASP A 81 -9.27 -11.64 10.50
C ASP A 81 -8.44 -12.76 9.89
N GLY A 82 -7.13 -12.52 9.83
CA GLY A 82 -6.17 -13.53 9.44
C GLY A 82 -5.93 -14.53 10.57
N SER A 83 -6.03 -15.81 10.22
CA SER A 83 -5.10 -16.87 10.62
C SER A 83 -5.08 -17.92 9.51
#